data_AF-A0A2E8YW81-F1
#
_entry.id   AF-A0A2E8YW81-F1
#
_cell.length_a   1.000
_cell.length_b   1.000
_cell.length_c   1.000
_cell.angle_alpha   90.00
_cell.angle_beta   90.00
_cell.angle_gamma   90.00
#
_symmetry.space_group_name_H-M   'P 1'
#
loop_
_entity.id
_entity.type
_entity.pdbx_description
1 polymer ?
#
loop_
_entity_poly.entity_id
_entity_poly.type
_entity_poly.pdbx_seq_one_letter_code
_entity_poly.pdbx_strand_id
1 'polypeptide(L)'
;MDEQLTLAAKTLARWCYARGVDERLLGCGEQLRRLAVDQALGRPAPSDLEQALWQQTATLLRQRRDWDRDHQVSPPAPAACLPCAVAADLCPTHADRRCRACGGQLHRIVVDEGFDTHPCCDRPGANGSLAFFEHTAQLLGATLLAQSA
;
A
#
# COMPACT_ATOMS: atom_id res chain seq x y z
N MET A 1 -20.45 -24.46 9.34
CA MET A 1 -19.90 -23.08 9.37
C MET A 1 -18.37 -23.12 9.52
N ASP A 2 -17.84 -23.86 10.50
CA ASP A 2 -16.40 -23.91 10.81
C ASP A 2 -15.52 -24.45 9.65
N GLU A 3 -16.02 -25.42 8.87
CA GLU A 3 -15.29 -25.98 7.74
C GLU A 3 -15.17 -25.02 6.54
N GLN A 4 -16.23 -24.25 6.27
CA GLN A 4 -16.21 -23.23 5.20
C GLN A 4 -15.27 -22.08 5.56
N LEU A 5 -15.28 -21.65 6.82
CA LEU A 5 -14.35 -20.64 7.32
C LEU A 5 -12.91 -21.14 7.21
N THR A 6 -12.64 -22.38 7.63
CA THR A 6 -11.32 -23.01 7.54
C THR A 6 -10.82 -23.09 6.09
N LEU A 7 -11.69 -23.47 5.14
CA LEU A 7 -11.33 -23.51 3.73
C LEU A 7 -11.00 -22.11 3.19
N ALA A 8 -11.84 -21.12 3.50
CA ALA A 8 -11.61 -19.73 3.10
C ALA A 8 -10.30 -19.19 3.68
N ALA A 9 -10.00 -19.46 4.95
CA ALA A 9 -8.76 -19.05 5.60
C ALA A 9 -7.54 -19.70 4.95
N LYS A 10 -7.61 -20.99 4.59
CA LYS A 10 -6.53 -21.67 3.86
C LYS A 10 -6.31 -21.07 2.46
N THR A 11 -7.37 -20.77 1.74
CA THR A 11 -7.29 -20.11 0.42
C THR A 11 -6.65 -18.73 0.54
N LEU A 12 -7.12 -17.92 1.49
CA LEU A 12 -6.57 -16.59 1.73
C LEU A 12 -5.11 -16.64 2.20
N ALA A 13 -4.75 -17.57 3.11
CA ALA A 13 -3.37 -17.73 3.56
C ALA A 13 -2.42 -18.10 2.42
N ARG A 14 -2.83 -19.00 1.51
CA ARG A 14 -2.05 -19.34 0.31
C ARG A 14 -1.86 -18.13 -0.60
N TRP A 15 -2.94 -17.36 -0.81
CA TRP A 15 -2.91 -16.14 -1.62
C TRP A 15 -1.97 -15.08 -1.01
N CYS A 16 -2.07 -14.85 0.30
CA CYS A 16 -1.20 -13.95 1.05
C CYS A 16 0.27 -14.38 0.96
N TYR A 17 0.56 -15.66 1.21
CA TYR A 17 1.91 -16.20 1.17
C TYR A 17 2.55 -16.01 -0.22
N ALA A 18 1.85 -16.39 -1.28
CA ALA A 18 2.34 -16.25 -2.66
C ALA A 18 2.68 -14.80 -3.05
N ARG A 19 2.09 -13.83 -2.35
CA ARG A 19 2.31 -12.39 -2.55
C ARG A 19 3.24 -11.76 -1.51
N GLY A 20 3.87 -12.57 -0.66
CA GLY A 20 4.78 -12.08 0.38
C GLY A 20 4.09 -11.28 1.49
N VAL A 21 2.80 -11.50 1.73
CA VAL A 21 2.07 -10.87 2.84
C VAL A 21 2.35 -11.65 4.13
N ASP A 22 2.85 -10.95 5.15
CA ASP A 22 2.98 -11.49 6.51
C ASP A 22 1.84 -11.00 7.43
N GLU A 23 1.75 -11.55 8.65
CA GLU A 23 0.70 -11.18 9.59
C GLU A 23 0.82 -9.74 10.12
N ARG A 24 2.00 -9.10 10.02
CA ARG A 24 2.26 -7.73 10.47
C ARG A 24 1.66 -6.72 9.48
N LEU A 25 1.61 -7.08 8.21
CA LEU A 25 0.96 -6.29 7.15
C LEU A 25 -0.58 -6.31 7.23
N LEU A 26 -1.17 -7.17 8.07
CA LEU A 26 -2.62 -7.23 8.27
C LEU A 26 -3.19 -6.05 9.07
N GLY A 27 -2.34 -5.18 9.61
CA GLY A 27 -2.76 -3.92 10.24
C GLY A 27 -3.23 -2.85 9.24
N CYS A 28 -3.08 -3.08 7.93
CA CYS A 28 -3.52 -2.14 6.91
C CYS A 28 -5.07 -2.05 6.85
N GLY A 29 -5.58 -0.85 6.55
CA GLY A 29 -6.99 -0.47 6.68
C GLY A 29 -8.01 -1.48 6.15
N GLU A 30 -9.19 -1.51 6.78
CA GLU A 30 -10.29 -2.47 6.55
C GLU A 30 -10.64 -2.65 5.07
N GLN A 31 -10.69 -1.57 4.29
CA GLN A 31 -11.01 -1.63 2.86
C GLN A 31 -10.02 -2.49 2.05
N LEU A 32 -8.72 -2.40 2.37
CA LEU A 32 -7.69 -3.20 1.68
C LEU A 32 -7.77 -4.67 2.06
N ARG A 33 -8.12 -4.94 3.31
CA ARG A 33 -8.39 -6.29 3.79
C ARG A 33 -9.57 -6.89 3.05
N ARG A 34 -10.70 -6.20 2.96
CA ARG A 34 -11.84 -6.66 2.15
C ARG A 34 -11.44 -6.96 0.71
N LEU A 35 -10.72 -6.04 0.05
CA LEU A 35 -10.28 -6.26 -1.34
C LEU A 35 -9.36 -7.48 -1.49
N ALA A 36 -8.45 -7.72 -0.54
CA ALA A 36 -7.60 -8.91 -0.54
C ALA A 36 -8.44 -10.20 -0.43
N VAL A 37 -9.46 -10.20 0.42
CA VAL A 37 -10.38 -11.33 0.57
C VAL A 37 -11.14 -11.58 -0.73
N ASP A 38 -11.69 -10.53 -1.33
CA ASP A 38 -12.47 -10.62 -2.56
C ASP A 38 -11.63 -11.18 -3.72
N GLN A 39 -10.39 -10.72 -3.87
CA GLN A 39 -9.46 -11.24 -4.87
C GLN A 39 -9.05 -12.69 -4.60
N ALA A 40 -8.80 -13.05 -3.34
CA ALA A 40 -8.36 -14.39 -2.97
C ALA A 40 -9.46 -15.44 -3.12
N LEU A 41 -10.70 -15.09 -2.75
CA LEU A 41 -11.85 -15.99 -2.77
C LEU A 41 -12.64 -15.93 -4.08
N GLY A 42 -12.39 -14.93 -4.92
CA GLY A 42 -13.14 -14.66 -6.16
C GLY A 42 -14.58 -14.20 -5.90
N ARG A 43 -14.90 -13.82 -4.67
CA ARG A 43 -16.24 -13.39 -4.24
C ARG A 43 -16.15 -12.57 -2.94
N PRO A 44 -17.14 -11.71 -2.67
CA PRO A 44 -17.24 -11.00 -1.41
C PRO A 44 -17.29 -11.95 -0.21
N ALA A 45 -16.50 -11.68 0.83
CA ALA A 45 -16.69 -12.37 2.10
C ALA A 45 -17.88 -11.77 2.89
N PRO A 46 -18.65 -12.62 3.59
CA PRO A 46 -19.63 -12.15 4.56
C PRO A 46 -18.95 -11.30 5.65
N SER A 47 -19.45 -10.10 5.88
CA SER A 47 -18.85 -9.13 6.80
C SER A 47 -18.79 -9.61 8.25
N ASP A 48 -19.73 -10.46 8.65
CA ASP A 48 -19.82 -11.12 9.95
C ASP A 48 -18.68 -12.13 10.19
N LEU A 49 -18.07 -12.65 9.12
CA LEU A 49 -16.98 -13.63 9.21
C LEU A 49 -15.59 -13.01 8.96
N GLU A 50 -15.50 -11.75 8.56
CA GLU A 50 -14.26 -11.12 8.13
C GLU A 50 -13.19 -11.13 9.24
N GLN A 51 -13.56 -10.79 10.48
CA GLN A 51 -12.62 -10.80 11.61
C GLN A 51 -12.10 -12.22 11.90
N ALA A 52 -12.99 -13.21 11.96
CA ALA A 52 -12.63 -14.60 12.23
C ALA A 52 -11.73 -15.17 11.11
N LEU A 53 -12.04 -14.83 9.86
CA LEU A 53 -11.27 -15.22 8.68
C LEU A 53 -9.83 -14.68 8.77
N TRP A 54 -9.66 -13.40 9.12
CA TRP A 54 -8.34 -12.79 9.26
C TRP A 54 -7.53 -13.36 10.43
N GLN A 55 -8.18 -13.67 11.55
CA GLN A 55 -7.51 -14.32 12.70
C GLN A 55 -7.00 -15.72 12.35
N GLN A 56 -7.81 -16.53 11.66
CA GLN A 56 -7.38 -17.85 11.19
C GLN A 56 -6.26 -17.74 10.14
N THR A 57 -6.38 -16.79 9.21
CA THR A 57 -5.36 -16.54 8.18
C THR A 57 -4.02 -16.14 8.79
N ALA A 58 -4.02 -15.22 9.76
CA ALA A 58 -2.80 -14.82 10.48
C ALA A 58 -2.15 -16.00 11.20
N THR A 59 -2.95 -16.90 11.77
CA THR A 59 -2.44 -18.11 12.42
C THR A 59 -1.79 -19.07 11.42
N LEU A 60 -2.41 -19.28 10.25
CA LEU A 60 -1.85 -20.11 9.18
C LEU A 60 -0.55 -19.52 8.60
N LEU A 61 -0.47 -18.19 8.44
CA LEU A 61 0.75 -17.52 7.97
C LEU A 61 1.91 -17.68 8.97
N ARG A 62 1.62 -17.55 10.28
CA ARG A 62 2.62 -17.82 11.33
C ARG A 62 3.12 -19.26 11.28
N GLN A 63 2.21 -20.23 11.22
CA GLN A 63 2.55 -21.65 11.10
C GLN A 63 3.38 -21.93 9.84
N ARG A 64 3.04 -21.30 8.72
CA ARG A 64 3.80 -21.44 7.47
C ARG A 64 5.21 -20.88 7.60
N ARG A 65 5.38 -19.70 8.21
CA ARG A 65 6.71 -19.13 8.46
C ARG A 65 7.54 -20.04 9.37
N ASP A 66 6.94 -20.57 10.43
CA ASP A 66 7.63 -21.46 11.34
C ASP A 66 8.08 -22.74 10.61
N TRP A 67 7.21 -23.31 9.78
CA TRP A 67 7.55 -24.45 8.92
C TRP A 67 8.67 -24.10 7.92
N ASP A 68 8.61 -22.96 7.23
CA ASP A 68 9.64 -22.52 6.28
C ASP A 68 11.01 -22.39 6.97
N ARG A 69 11.04 -21.82 8.18
CA ARG A 69 12.25 -21.72 9.00
C ARG A 69 12.81 -23.10 9.36
N ASP A 70 11.96 -23.99 9.85
CA ASP A 70 12.36 -25.32 10.31
C ASP A 70 12.85 -26.21 9.14
N HIS A 71 12.36 -25.95 7.92
CA HIS A 71 12.70 -26.70 6.71
C HIS A 71 13.66 -25.95 5.77
N GLN A 72 14.17 -24.79 6.19
CA GLN A 72 15.08 -23.93 5.40
C GLN A 72 14.54 -23.58 4.00
N VAL A 73 13.23 -23.43 3.89
CA VAL A 73 12.57 -23.00 2.66
C VAL A 73 12.62 -21.49 2.56
N SER A 74 13.14 -20.98 1.44
CA SER A 74 13.13 -19.54 1.17
C SER A 74 11.70 -19.08 0.86
N PRO A 75 11.12 -18.15 1.63
CA PRO A 75 9.78 -17.66 1.36
C PRO A 75 9.77 -16.74 0.12
N PRO A 76 8.58 -16.45 -0.43
CA PRO A 76 8.41 -15.40 -1.44
C PRO A 76 8.94 -14.05 -0.95
N ALA A 77 9.35 -13.20 -1.90
CA ALA A 77 9.79 -11.85 -1.59
C ALA A 77 8.67 -11.10 -0.84
N PRO A 78 8.96 -10.50 0.34
CA PRO A 78 7.94 -9.85 1.14
C PRO A 78 7.37 -8.64 0.40
N ALA A 79 6.04 -8.49 0.45
CA ALA A 79 5.39 -7.27 -0.02
C ALA A 79 5.79 -6.10 0.88
N ALA A 80 6.06 -4.93 0.28
CA ALA A 80 6.38 -3.73 1.05
C ALA A 80 5.18 -3.24 1.91
N CYS A 81 3.94 -3.48 1.44
CA CYS A 81 2.72 -3.24 2.19
C CYS A 81 1.53 -4.02 1.60
N LEU A 82 0.39 -4.06 2.30
CA LEU A 82 -0.83 -4.72 1.78
C LEU A 82 -1.29 -4.13 0.43
N PRO A 83 -1.29 -2.80 0.20
CA PRO A 83 -1.53 -2.24 -1.12
C PRO A 83 -0.63 -2.79 -2.24
N CYS A 84 0.66 -3.06 -1.98
CA CYS A 84 1.54 -3.69 -2.98
C CYS A 84 1.10 -5.11 -3.32
N ALA A 85 0.68 -5.88 -2.32
CA ALA A 85 0.25 -7.25 -2.54
C ALA A 85 -1.09 -7.33 -3.30
N VAL A 86 -1.96 -6.35 -3.09
CA VAL A 86 -3.33 -6.31 -3.65
C VAL A 86 -3.40 -5.58 -5.01
N ALA A 87 -2.49 -4.64 -5.28
CA ALA A 87 -2.48 -3.89 -6.53
C ALA A 87 -2.19 -4.81 -7.73
N ALA A 88 -2.95 -4.62 -8.81
CA ALA A 88 -2.66 -5.26 -10.10
C ALA A 88 -1.50 -4.60 -10.84
N ASP A 89 -1.35 -3.27 -10.68
CA ASP A 89 -0.38 -2.47 -11.43
C ASP A 89 0.63 -1.79 -10.50
N LEU A 90 0.19 -0.76 -9.77
CA LEU A 90 1.05 0.10 -8.97
C LEU A 90 0.42 0.40 -7.61
N CYS A 91 1.19 0.16 -6.55
CA CYS A 91 0.80 0.54 -5.20
C CYS A 91 0.76 2.07 -5.08
N PRO A 92 -0.32 2.73 -4.63
CA PRO A 92 -0.32 4.19 -4.48
C PRO A 92 0.77 4.70 -3.52
N THR A 93 1.19 3.89 -2.55
CA THR A 93 2.24 4.23 -1.59
C THR A 93 3.67 4.07 -2.15
N HIS A 94 3.88 3.09 -3.04
CA HIS A 94 5.22 2.68 -3.50
C HIS A 94 5.41 2.75 -5.02
N ALA A 95 4.38 3.19 -5.75
CA ALA A 95 4.56 3.61 -7.13
C ALA A 95 5.62 4.71 -7.08
N ASP A 96 6.76 4.47 -7.74
CA ASP A 96 7.77 5.49 -8.00
C ASP A 96 7.13 6.56 -8.89
N ARG A 97 6.35 7.43 -8.27
CA ARG A 97 5.78 8.61 -8.91
C ARG A 97 6.94 9.55 -9.07
N ARG A 98 7.50 9.53 -10.28
CA ARG A 98 8.61 10.40 -10.67
C ARG A 98 8.03 11.66 -11.25
N CYS A 99 8.68 12.78 -10.95
CA CYS A 99 8.38 14.06 -11.55
C CYS A 99 8.52 13.91 -13.07
N ARG A 100 7.47 14.26 -13.82
CA ARG A 100 7.49 14.22 -15.28
C ARG A 100 8.62 15.06 -15.90
N ALA A 101 8.99 16.15 -15.23
CA ALA A 101 9.99 17.08 -15.74
C ALA A 101 11.45 16.67 -15.44
N CYS A 102 11.73 16.21 -14.22
CA CYS A 102 13.12 15.92 -13.80
C CYS A 102 13.41 14.43 -13.59
N GLY A 103 12.38 13.56 -13.59
CA GLY A 103 12.51 12.13 -13.32
C GLY A 103 12.84 11.75 -11.87
N GLY A 104 12.97 12.75 -10.98
CA GLY A 104 13.21 12.57 -9.55
C GLY A 104 11.95 12.12 -8.80
N GLN A 105 12.10 11.51 -7.63
CA GLN A 105 10.97 10.97 -6.86
C GLN A 105 10.08 12.10 -6.30
N LEU A 106 8.76 11.99 -6.48
CA LEU A 106 7.78 12.93 -5.94
C LEU A 106 7.48 12.60 -4.49
N HIS A 107 7.30 13.65 -3.68
CA HIS A 107 6.85 13.50 -2.31
C HIS A 107 5.38 13.05 -2.27
N ARG A 108 5.00 12.22 -1.29
CA ARG A 108 3.65 11.65 -1.19
C ARG A 108 2.54 12.70 -1.21
N ILE A 109 2.71 13.81 -0.48
CA ILE A 109 1.72 14.92 -0.45
C ILE A 109 1.45 15.48 -1.86
N VAL A 110 2.50 15.64 -2.66
CA VAL A 110 2.38 16.16 -4.04
C VAL A 110 1.58 15.18 -4.92
N VAL A 111 1.81 13.88 -4.73
CA VAL A 111 1.05 12.81 -5.42
C VAL A 111 -0.39 12.74 -4.93
N ASP A 112 -0.63 12.83 -3.62
CA ASP A 112 -1.96 12.74 -2.99
C ASP A 112 -2.86 13.90 -3.45
N GLU A 113 -2.28 15.08 -3.73
CA GLU A 113 -2.98 16.24 -4.30
C GLU A 113 -3.19 16.13 -5.83
N GLY A 114 -2.69 15.07 -6.47
CA GLY A 114 -2.88 14.79 -7.89
C GLY A 114 -1.82 15.38 -8.83
N PHE A 115 -0.73 15.92 -8.30
CA PHE A 115 0.36 16.46 -9.12
C PHE A 115 1.34 15.37 -9.56
N ASP A 116 1.87 15.52 -10.76
CA ASP A 116 2.90 14.63 -11.33
C ASP A 116 4.22 15.35 -11.64
N THR A 117 4.38 16.59 -11.17
CA THR A 117 5.60 17.40 -11.22
C THR A 117 5.97 17.92 -9.82
N HIS A 118 7.26 18.16 -9.54
CA HIS A 118 7.65 18.88 -8.32
C HIS A 118 7.17 20.34 -8.44
N PRO A 119 6.79 21.00 -7.33
CA PRO A 119 6.45 22.43 -7.36
C PRO A 119 7.54 23.33 -7.94
N CYS A 120 8.82 22.95 -7.79
CA CYS A 120 9.96 23.67 -8.40
C CYS A 120 10.19 23.34 -9.88
N CYS A 121 9.60 22.26 -10.37
CA CYS A 121 9.67 21.82 -11.77
C CYS A 121 8.49 22.32 -12.60
N ASP A 122 7.38 22.69 -11.96
CA ASP A 122 6.35 23.55 -12.54
C ASP A 122 6.95 24.94 -12.77
N ARG A 123 7.36 25.21 -14.01
CA ARG A 123 7.92 26.52 -14.37
C ARG A 123 6.85 27.61 -14.13
N PRO A 124 7.18 28.71 -13.44
CA PRO A 124 6.30 29.87 -13.36
C PRO A 124 6.25 30.52 -14.74
N GLY A 125 5.12 30.34 -15.42
CA GLY A 125 4.89 30.85 -16.77
C GLY A 125 3.50 30.49 -17.33
N ALA A 126 2.87 29.47 -16.75
CA ALA A 126 1.47 29.14 -17.01
C ALA A 126 0.73 28.94 -15.67
N ASN A 127 0.16 30.02 -15.13
CA ASN A 127 -0.90 30.01 -14.10
C ASN A 127 -0.58 29.51 -12.67
N GLY A 128 0.66 29.62 -12.18
CA GLY A 128 0.99 29.30 -10.78
C GLY A 128 0.66 30.47 -9.82
N SER A 129 -0.42 30.38 -9.05
CA SER A 129 -0.76 31.35 -8.01
C SER A 129 0.24 31.26 -6.84
N LEU A 130 0.85 32.40 -6.49
CA LEU A 130 1.80 32.56 -5.37
C LEU A 130 1.31 31.94 -4.06
N ALA A 131 -0.02 31.92 -3.86
CA ALA A 131 -0.69 31.35 -2.70
C ALA A 131 -0.41 29.85 -2.49
N PHE A 132 -0.13 29.10 -3.55
CA PHE A 132 0.20 27.68 -3.45
C PHE A 132 1.58 27.45 -2.84
N PHE A 133 2.59 28.21 -3.30
CA PHE A 133 3.94 28.12 -2.75
C PHE A 133 3.96 28.46 -1.25
N GLU A 134 3.20 29.49 -0.84
CA GLU A 134 3.09 29.89 0.56
C GLU A 134 2.43 28.80 1.42
N HIS A 135 1.38 28.14 0.90
CA HIS A 135 0.70 27.05 1.61
C HIS A 135 1.56 25.79 1.75
N THR A 136 2.27 25.38 0.69
CA THR A 136 3.18 24.22 0.73
C THR A 136 4.40 24.48 1.65
N ALA A 137 4.92 25.71 1.66
CA ALA A 137 6.00 26.10 2.56
C ALA A 137 5.58 26.01 4.03
N GLN A 138 4.36 26.44 4.36
CA GLN A 138 3.80 26.27 5.70
C GLN A 138 3.63 24.79 6.08
N LEU A 139 3.15 23.94 5.17
CA LEU A 139 2.99 22.50 5.42
C LEU A 139 4.31 21.75 5.62
N LEU A 140 5.38 22.19 4.95
CA LEU A 140 6.72 21.59 5.05
C LEU A 140 7.56 22.22 6.18
N GLY A 141 7.03 23.18 6.94
CA GLY A 141 7.78 23.92 7.95
C GLY A 141 8.96 24.71 7.37
N ALA A 142 8.89 25.04 6.08
CA ALA A 142 9.96 25.71 5.35
C ALA A 142 9.62 27.18 5.15
N THR A 143 10.60 28.07 5.34
CA THR A 143 10.43 29.50 5.05
C THR A 143 10.85 29.76 3.60
N LEU A 144 9.94 30.29 2.78
CA LEU A 144 10.28 30.77 1.44
C LEU A 144 11.18 32.00 1.56
N LEU A 145 12.42 31.90 1.07
CA LEU A 145 13.27 33.06 0.86
C LEU A 145 12.81 33.78 -0.41
N ALA A 146 12.47 35.05 -0.29
CA ALA A 146 12.14 35.90 -1.43
C ALA A 146 13.30 35.89 -2.43
N GLN A 147 13.05 35.48 -3.67
CA GLN A 147 14.02 35.64 -4.74
C GLN A 147 13.96 37.10 -5.20
N SER A 148 15.09 37.80 -5.06
CA SER A 148 15.29 39.13 -5.63
C SER A 148 15.15 39.08 -7.15
N ALA A 149 14.48 40.08 -7.72
CA ALA A 149 14.29 40.30 -9.15
C ALA A 149 15.60 40.52 -9.91
#